data_AF-A0A9W8IC06-F1
#
_entry.id   AF-A0A9W8IC06-F1
#
_cell.length_a   1.000
_cell.length_b   1.000
_cell.length_c   1.000
_cell.angle_alpha   90.00
_cell.angle_beta   90.00
_cell.angle_gamma   90.00
#
_symmetry.space_group_name_H-M   'P 1'
#
loop_
_entity.id
_entity.type
_entity.pdbx_description
1 polymer ?
#
loop_
_entity_poly.entity_id
_entity_poly.type
_entity_poly.pdbx_seq_one_letter_code
_entity_poly.pdbx_strand_id
1 'polypeptide(L)'
;MAANSDKARVCFATLLTTDSYLHGALTLAASLRETGTSYEIICLVADSQLSKPTLERLEQAFDRVVNVPILQSNDYANLTLLGRPDLGSTITKIGLWSLVEYDRIAFLDADTLVLNSIDSLLNSTTDESKPGLDMAIGHDIRPNGGMQNPGLLAAAPDLGWPDCFNSGVLVEIKVY
;
A
#
# COMPACT_ATOMS: atom_id res chain seq x y z
N MET A 1 -33.74 -15.26 0.03
CA MET A 1 -32.27 -15.39 -0.02
C MET A 1 -31.70 -14.09 0.48
N ALA A 2 -31.10 -14.08 1.67
CA ALA A 2 -30.52 -12.87 2.25
C ALA A 2 -29.27 -12.51 1.45
N ALA A 3 -29.16 -11.27 1.00
CA ALA A 3 -27.94 -10.74 0.41
C ALA A 3 -26.84 -10.81 1.48
N ASN A 4 -25.81 -11.62 1.24
CA ASN A 4 -24.58 -11.55 2.02
C ASN A 4 -23.98 -10.18 1.71
N SER A 5 -24.02 -9.24 2.65
CA SER A 5 -23.24 -8.01 2.54
C SER A 5 -21.77 -8.43 2.64
N ASP A 6 -21.13 -8.69 1.51
CA ASP A 6 -19.73 -9.06 1.50
C ASP A 6 -18.93 -7.94 2.17
N LYS A 7 -18.31 -8.27 3.31
CA LYS A 7 -17.48 -7.34 4.06
C LYS A 7 -16.26 -7.00 3.20
N ALA A 8 -16.00 -5.71 3.01
CA ALA A 8 -14.88 -5.23 2.20
C ALA A 8 -13.57 -5.88 2.66
N ARG A 9 -12.79 -6.39 1.71
CA ARG A 9 -11.48 -7.00 1.92
C ARG A 9 -10.43 -5.90 1.96
N VAL A 10 -9.74 -5.76 3.08
CA VAL A 10 -8.77 -4.67 3.29
C VAL A 10 -7.47 -5.20 3.88
N CYS A 11 -6.34 -4.58 3.53
CA CYS A 11 -5.03 -4.97 4.05
C CYS A 11 -4.04 -3.81 4.16
N PHE A 12 -3.02 -4.00 5.00
CA PHE A 12 -1.77 -3.27 4.91
C PHE A 12 -0.84 -3.98 3.93
N ALA A 13 -0.10 -3.21 3.14
CA ALA A 13 0.88 -3.75 2.20
C ALA A 13 2.21 -3.01 2.30
N THR A 14 3.30 -3.73 2.06
CA THR A 14 4.64 -3.17 1.85
C THR A 14 5.32 -3.85 0.67
N LEU A 15 6.42 -3.29 0.18
CA LEU A 15 7.21 -3.86 -0.91
C LEU A 15 8.67 -4.03 -0.47
N LEU A 16 9.21 -5.22 -0.67
CA LEU A 16 10.63 -5.52 -0.51
C LEU A 16 11.27 -5.81 -1.88
N THR A 17 12.21 -4.96 -2.30
CA THR A 17 12.95 -5.15 -3.56
C THR A 17 14.35 -5.71 -3.37
N THR A 18 14.97 -5.50 -2.20
CA THR A 18 16.32 -5.99 -1.90
C THR A 18 16.42 -6.47 -0.45
N ASP A 19 17.40 -7.34 -0.17
CA ASP A 19 17.64 -7.89 1.17
C ASP A 19 17.95 -6.80 2.22
N SER A 20 18.50 -5.64 1.81
CA SER A 20 18.88 -4.56 2.73
C SER A 20 17.68 -3.93 3.44
N TYR A 21 16.49 -4.00 2.86
CA TYR A 21 15.25 -3.48 3.47
C TYR A 21 14.59 -4.47 4.43
N LEU A 22 15.10 -5.71 4.55
CA LEU A 22 14.45 -6.77 5.33
C LEU A 22 14.14 -6.31 6.76
N HIS A 23 15.13 -5.71 7.44
CA HIS A 23 14.94 -5.24 8.81
C HIS A 23 13.84 -4.19 8.92
N GLY A 24 13.77 -3.27 7.96
CA GLY A 24 12.70 -2.27 7.89
C GLY A 24 11.32 -2.92 7.75
N ALA A 25 11.17 -3.85 6.80
CA ALA A 25 9.89 -4.54 6.60
C ALA A 25 9.46 -5.37 7.83
N LEU A 26 10.40 -6.07 8.48
CA LEU A 26 10.12 -6.80 9.71
C LEU A 26 9.71 -5.85 10.86
N THR A 27 10.40 -4.71 10.98
CA THR A 27 10.07 -3.67 11.96
C THR A 27 8.69 -3.07 11.70
N LEU A 28 8.36 -2.79 10.44
CA LEU A 28 7.04 -2.30 10.04
C LEU A 28 5.94 -3.29 10.42
N ALA A 29 6.08 -4.57 10.04
CA ALA A 29 5.11 -5.62 10.37
C ALA A 29 4.92 -5.77 11.89
N ALA A 30 6.03 -5.79 12.64
CA ALA A 30 5.99 -5.82 14.10
C ALA A 30 5.25 -4.61 14.67
N SER A 31 5.54 -3.39 14.21
CA SER A 31 4.92 -2.16 14.70
C SER A 31 3.42 -2.09 14.43
N LEU A 32 2.96 -2.59 13.27
CA LEU A 32 1.54 -2.73 12.95
C LEU A 32 0.84 -3.70 13.93
N ARG A 33 1.47 -4.84 14.22
CA ARG A 33 0.94 -5.82 15.19
C ARG A 33 0.94 -5.31 16.63
N GLU A 34 2.02 -4.65 17.05
CA GLU A 34 2.14 -4.08 18.40
C GLU A 34 1.13 -2.95 18.65
N THR A 35 0.77 -2.21 17.61
CA THR A 35 -0.28 -1.18 17.68
C THR A 35 -1.70 -1.75 17.54
N GLY A 36 -1.83 -3.09 17.50
CA GLY A 36 -3.09 -3.81 17.67
C GLY A 36 -3.86 -4.10 16.39
N THR A 37 -3.24 -3.96 15.20
CA THR A 37 -3.98 -4.26 13.97
C THR A 37 -4.35 -5.74 13.84
N SER A 38 -5.58 -5.98 13.43
CA SER A 38 -6.09 -7.32 13.08
C SER A 38 -6.24 -7.53 11.57
N TYR A 39 -5.96 -6.50 10.77
CA TYR A 39 -5.97 -6.61 9.32
C TYR A 39 -4.81 -7.45 8.80
N GLU A 40 -4.96 -7.98 7.58
CA GLU A 40 -3.86 -8.69 6.91
C GLU A 40 -2.71 -7.73 6.61
N ILE A 41 -1.48 -8.21 6.79
CA ILE A 41 -0.23 -7.51 6.46
C ILE A 41 0.47 -8.31 5.36
N ILE A 42 0.58 -7.71 4.19
CA ILE A 42 1.10 -8.34 2.97
C ILE A 42 2.46 -7.76 2.63
N CYS A 43 3.44 -8.62 2.36
CA CYS A 43 4.72 -8.22 1.78
C CYS A 43 4.74 -8.60 0.30
N LEU A 44 4.78 -7.60 -0.57
CA LEU A 44 5.12 -7.79 -1.98
C LEU A 44 6.62 -7.98 -2.08
N VAL A 45 7.08 -8.94 -2.87
CA VAL A 45 8.50 -9.18 -3.11
C VAL A 45 8.80 -9.16 -4.59
N ALA A 46 9.86 -8.45 -4.97
CA ALA A 46 10.34 -8.44 -6.34
C ALA A 46 10.93 -9.82 -6.69
N ASP A 47 10.34 -10.50 -7.68
CA ASP A 47 10.71 -11.86 -8.06
C ASP A 47 12.24 -12.01 -8.25
N SER A 48 12.80 -13.10 -7.72
CA SER A 48 14.18 -13.51 -7.98
C SER A 48 15.30 -12.57 -7.49
N GLN A 49 15.01 -11.55 -6.66
CA GLN A 49 16.05 -10.67 -6.06
C GLN A 49 16.37 -10.92 -4.59
N LEU A 50 15.51 -11.65 -3.87
CA LEU A 50 15.69 -11.87 -2.44
C LEU A 50 16.35 -13.21 -2.14
N SER A 51 17.21 -13.23 -1.13
CA SER A 51 17.82 -14.46 -0.65
C SER A 51 16.78 -15.38 0.02
N LYS A 52 17.02 -16.70 0.01
CA LYS A 52 16.14 -17.66 0.71
C LYS A 52 15.95 -17.33 2.20
N PRO A 53 17.01 -16.98 2.97
CA PRO A 53 16.84 -16.59 4.37
C PRO A 53 15.95 -15.36 4.54
N THR A 54 16.01 -14.39 3.62
CA THR A 54 15.12 -13.22 3.62
C THR A 54 13.66 -13.66 3.44
N LEU A 55 13.38 -14.49 2.44
CA LEU A 55 12.02 -14.99 2.18
C LEU A 55 11.45 -15.76 3.38
N GLU A 56 12.23 -16.66 3.97
CA GLU A 56 11.84 -17.42 5.17
C GLU A 56 11.48 -16.50 6.35
N ARG A 57 12.20 -15.38 6.52
CA ARG A 57 11.89 -14.39 7.56
C ARG A 57 10.63 -13.61 7.27
N LEU A 58 10.39 -13.26 6.01
CA LEU A 58 9.16 -12.57 5.60
C LEU A 58 7.93 -13.46 5.79
N GLU A 59 8.01 -14.73 5.41
CA GLU A 59 6.92 -15.71 5.58
C GLU A 59 6.55 -15.95 7.06
N GLN A 60 7.48 -15.68 7.99
CA GLN A 60 7.22 -15.78 9.43
C GLN A 60 6.56 -14.51 10.01
N ALA A 61 6.79 -13.34 9.39
CA ALA A 61 6.39 -12.05 9.93
C ALA A 61 5.12 -11.47 9.29
N PHE A 62 4.85 -11.83 8.04
CA PHE A 62 3.70 -11.36 7.26
C PHE A 62 2.66 -12.45 7.11
N ASP A 63 1.38 -12.08 6.97
CA ASP A 63 0.33 -13.08 6.74
C ASP A 63 0.44 -13.68 5.33
N ARG A 64 0.91 -12.88 4.38
CA ARG A 64 1.11 -13.27 2.99
C ARG A 64 2.35 -12.61 2.40
N VAL A 65 3.14 -13.41 1.70
CA VAL A 65 4.24 -12.94 0.85
C VAL A 65 3.86 -13.20 -0.61
N VAL A 66 3.83 -12.14 -1.42
CA VAL A 66 3.33 -12.19 -2.80
C VAL A 66 4.43 -11.76 -3.76
N ASN A 67 4.82 -12.67 -4.65
CA ASN A 67 5.77 -12.33 -5.72
C ASN A 67 5.09 -11.41 -6.73
N VAL A 68 5.74 -10.29 -7.03
CA VAL A 68 5.37 -9.39 -8.11
C VAL A 68 6.47 -9.35 -9.16
N PRO A 69 6.12 -9.26 -10.46
CA PRO A 69 7.11 -9.07 -11.51
C PRO A 69 7.93 -7.82 -11.23
N ILE A 70 9.25 -7.92 -11.39
CA ILE A 70 10.08 -6.72 -11.37
C ILE A 70 9.76 -5.92 -12.62
N LEU A 71 9.24 -4.73 -12.43
CA LEU A 71 9.09 -3.77 -13.51
C LEU A 71 10.33 -2.87 -13.46
N GLN A 72 11.35 -3.20 -14.24
CA GLN A 72 12.52 -2.33 -14.42
C GLN A 72 12.33 -1.48 -15.68
N SER A 73 12.64 -0.19 -15.60
CA SER A 73 12.85 0.58 -16.81
C SER A 73 14.17 0.11 -17.43
N ASN A 74 14.12 -0.45 -18.64
CA ASN A 74 15.31 -0.83 -19.41
C ASN A 74 16.12 0.38 -19.90
N ASP A 75 15.69 1.60 -19.57
CA ASP A 75 16.33 2.84 -19.96
C ASP A 75 17.34 3.33 -18.91
N TYR A 76 18.38 2.53 -18.71
CA TYR A 76 19.47 2.85 -17.78
C TYR A 76 20.16 4.18 -18.11
N ALA A 77 20.16 4.60 -19.37
CA ALA A 77 20.73 5.86 -19.81
C ALA A 77 19.93 7.05 -19.24
N ASN A 78 18.60 7.05 -19.37
CA ASN A 78 17.76 8.10 -18.80
C ASN A 78 17.68 8.03 -17.27
N LEU A 79 17.69 6.84 -16.66
CA LEU A 79 17.76 6.69 -15.19
C LEU A 79 19.04 7.27 -14.60
N THR A 80 20.17 7.09 -15.30
CA THR A 80 21.46 7.69 -14.92
C THR A 80 21.44 9.21 -15.15
N LEU A 81 20.83 9.69 -16.24
CA LEU A 81 20.68 11.11 -16.54
C LEU A 81 19.80 11.84 -15.50
N LEU A 82 18.78 11.16 -14.98
CA LEU A 82 17.91 11.62 -13.90
C LEU A 82 18.59 11.54 -12.50
N GLY A 83 19.78 10.95 -12.40
CA GLY A 83 20.46 10.71 -11.12
C GLY A 83 19.71 9.76 -10.18
N ARG A 84 18.84 8.90 -10.73
CA ARG A 84 17.94 8.00 -9.99
C ARG A 84 18.04 6.56 -10.51
N PRO A 85 19.20 5.89 -10.38
CA PRO A 85 19.37 4.50 -10.83
C PRO A 85 18.49 3.50 -10.05
N ASP A 86 17.94 3.92 -8.92
CA ASP A 86 17.04 3.20 -8.02
C ASP A 86 15.56 3.19 -8.45
N LEU A 87 15.17 4.00 -9.46
CA LEU A 87 13.78 4.14 -9.92
C LEU A 87 13.16 2.83 -10.46
N GLY A 88 13.98 1.81 -10.75
CA GLY A 88 13.49 0.46 -11.08
C GLY A 88 12.67 -0.18 -9.96
N SER A 89 12.94 0.17 -8.69
CA SER A 89 12.10 -0.23 -7.56
C SER A 89 10.75 0.49 -7.54
N THR A 90 10.70 1.75 -7.99
CA THR A 90 9.50 2.60 -7.98
C THR A 90 8.40 2.05 -8.88
N ILE A 91 8.74 1.52 -10.06
CA ILE A 91 7.74 0.91 -10.94
C ILE A 91 7.23 -0.42 -10.35
N THR A 92 8.07 -1.15 -9.61
CA THR A 92 7.64 -2.39 -8.93
C THR A 92 6.59 -2.12 -7.85
N LYS A 93 6.51 -0.90 -7.28
CA LYS A 93 5.38 -0.48 -6.43
C LYS A 93 4.03 -0.58 -7.14
N ILE A 94 4.00 -0.52 -8.48
CA ILE A 94 2.77 -0.75 -9.27
C ILE A 94 2.24 -2.19 -9.10
N GLY A 95 3.08 -3.11 -8.64
CA GLY A 95 2.65 -4.45 -8.23
C GLY A 95 1.52 -4.43 -7.19
N LEU A 96 1.34 -3.35 -6.43
CA LEU A 96 0.20 -3.14 -5.53
C LEU A 96 -1.17 -3.30 -6.23
N TRP A 97 -1.29 -2.85 -7.47
CA TRP A 97 -2.53 -2.97 -8.25
C TRP A 97 -2.87 -4.43 -8.60
N SER A 98 -1.91 -5.36 -8.53
CA SER A 98 -2.15 -6.78 -8.78
C SER A 98 -2.91 -7.50 -7.65
N LEU A 99 -2.98 -6.89 -6.46
CA LEU A 99 -3.79 -7.37 -5.32
C LEU A 99 -5.28 -7.08 -5.54
N VAL A 100 -5.86 -7.70 -6.57
CA VAL A 100 -7.23 -7.47 -7.05
C VAL A 100 -8.30 -8.04 -6.13
N GLU A 101 -7.92 -8.91 -5.19
CA GLU A 101 -8.82 -9.48 -4.19
C GLU A 101 -9.09 -8.56 -3.00
N TYR A 102 -8.44 -7.39 -2.93
CA TYR A 102 -8.64 -6.39 -1.89
C TYR A 102 -9.35 -5.16 -2.46
N ASP A 103 -10.38 -4.70 -1.76
CA ASP A 103 -11.12 -3.48 -2.08
C ASP A 103 -10.37 -2.22 -1.61
N ARG A 104 -9.55 -2.35 -0.56
CA ARG A 104 -8.80 -1.24 0.02
C ARG A 104 -7.42 -1.67 0.49
N ILE A 105 -6.40 -0.88 0.16
CA ILE A 105 -5.02 -1.19 0.54
C ILE A 105 -4.37 0.06 1.12
N ALA A 106 -3.80 -0.07 2.32
CA ALA A 106 -2.91 0.93 2.90
C ALA A 106 -1.47 0.46 2.67
N PHE A 107 -0.80 1.08 1.71
CA PHE A 107 0.59 0.83 1.41
C PHE A 107 1.50 1.68 2.30
N LEU A 108 2.54 1.05 2.84
CA LEU A 108 3.59 1.67 3.62
C LEU A 108 4.96 1.19 3.12
N ASP A 109 5.88 2.12 2.85
CA ASP A 109 7.26 1.77 2.53
C ASP A 109 7.93 1.05 3.70
N ALA A 110 8.86 0.14 3.39
CA ALA A 110 9.55 -0.68 4.38
C ALA A 110 10.41 0.14 5.36
N ASP A 111 10.67 1.42 5.09
CA ASP A 111 11.39 2.35 5.96
C ASP A 111 10.46 3.24 6.82
N THR A 112 9.18 2.89 6.90
CA THR A 112 8.20 3.52 7.81
C THR A 112 8.07 2.78 9.13
N LEU A 113 7.59 3.48 10.18
CA LEU A 113 7.33 2.92 11.51
C LEU A 113 5.98 3.40 12.04
N VAL A 114 5.15 2.47 12.49
CA VAL A 114 3.82 2.77 13.02
C VAL A 114 3.88 2.90 14.55
N LEU A 115 3.60 4.10 15.06
CA LEU A 115 3.70 4.39 16.50
C LEU A 115 2.38 4.24 17.26
N ASN A 116 1.26 4.34 16.54
CA ASN A 116 -0.10 4.19 17.07
C ASN A 116 -0.96 3.49 16.01
N SER A 117 -2.09 2.92 16.41
CA SER A 117 -2.99 2.26 15.46
C SER A 117 -3.41 3.21 14.34
N ILE A 118 -3.25 2.75 13.10
CA ILE A 118 -3.66 3.44 11.86
C ILE A 118 -4.76 2.67 11.12
N ASP A 119 -5.45 1.75 11.81
CA ASP A 119 -6.55 0.94 11.25
C ASP A 119 -7.67 1.79 10.64
N SER A 120 -7.83 3.04 11.10
CA SER A 120 -8.78 4.00 10.55
C SER A 120 -8.55 4.31 9.07
N LEU A 121 -7.34 4.13 8.55
CA LEU A 121 -7.03 4.27 7.11
C LEU A 121 -7.78 3.24 6.24
N LEU A 122 -8.13 2.08 6.82
CA LEU A 122 -8.78 0.98 6.12
C LEU A 122 -10.30 0.89 6.39
N ASN A 123 -10.83 1.68 7.33
CA ASN A 123 -12.25 1.62 7.69
C ASN A 123 -13.14 2.28 6.62
N SER A 124 -14.24 1.61 6.26
CA SER A 124 -15.30 2.18 5.41
C SER A 124 -16.17 3.19 6.15
N THR A 125 -16.60 4.27 5.49
CA THR A 125 -17.47 5.30 6.09
C THR A 125 -18.95 4.98 6.18
N THR A 126 -19.37 3.73 6.01
CA THR A 126 -20.77 3.38 6.26
C THR A 126 -21.14 3.45 7.74
N ASP A 127 -20.17 3.66 8.63
CA ASP A 127 -20.39 3.90 10.05
C ASP A 127 -20.46 5.40 10.35
N GLU A 128 -21.68 5.96 10.35
CA GLU A 128 -21.93 7.37 10.71
C GLU A 128 -21.42 7.76 12.12
N SER A 129 -21.08 6.78 12.96
CA SER A 129 -20.57 7.02 14.33
C SER A 129 -19.07 7.33 14.40
N LYS A 130 -18.32 7.19 13.29
CA LYS A 130 -16.88 7.48 13.23
C LYS A 130 -16.55 8.22 11.93
N PRO A 131 -16.04 9.46 11.96
CA PRO A 131 -15.63 10.16 10.75
C PRO A 131 -14.42 9.46 10.13
N GLY A 132 -14.68 8.52 9.23
CA GLY A 132 -13.67 7.81 8.44
C GLY A 132 -13.24 8.60 7.21
N LEU A 133 -12.22 8.08 6.52
CA LEU A 133 -11.56 8.73 5.38
C LEU A 133 -12.55 9.26 4.31
N ASP A 134 -13.64 8.54 4.04
CA ASP A 134 -14.63 8.89 3.01
C ASP A 134 -15.39 10.22 3.29
N MET A 135 -15.37 10.74 4.52
CA MET A 135 -15.84 12.10 4.87
C MET A 135 -14.81 13.20 4.54
N ALA A 136 -13.52 12.89 4.62
CA ALA A 136 -12.44 13.84 4.34
C ALA A 136 -12.12 13.94 2.84
N ILE A 137 -12.36 12.87 2.09
CA ILE A 137 -12.07 12.77 0.65
C ILE A 137 -13.23 13.22 -0.26
N GLY A 138 -14.27 13.81 0.32
CA GLY A 138 -15.34 14.49 -0.41
C GLY A 138 -16.31 13.52 -1.07
N HIS A 139 -17.58 13.64 -0.72
CA HIS A 139 -18.67 13.07 -1.50
C HIS A 139 -18.73 13.83 -2.83
N ASP A 140 -17.87 13.54 -3.81
CA ASP A 140 -17.96 14.11 -5.17
C ASP A 140 -19.11 13.42 -5.93
N ILE A 141 -20.32 13.52 -5.39
CA ILE A 141 -21.53 13.46 -6.21
C ILE A 141 -21.55 14.77 -6.98
N ARG A 142 -21.00 14.72 -8.20
CA ARG A 142 -21.31 15.76 -9.18
C ARG A 142 -22.83 15.76 -9.37
N PRO A 143 -23.52 16.91 -9.23
CA PRO A 143 -24.99 16.99 -9.34
C PRO A 143 -25.54 16.57 -10.71
N ASN A 144 -24.67 16.26 -11.68
CA ASN A 144 -25.01 15.96 -13.06
C ASN A 144 -24.84 14.46 -13.42
N GLY A 145 -24.64 13.57 -12.45
CA GLY A 145 -24.60 12.11 -12.69
C GLY A 145 -23.39 11.60 -13.48
N GLY A 146 -22.27 12.34 -13.47
CA GLY A 146 -21.01 11.91 -14.07
C GLY A 146 -20.19 11.01 -13.12
N MET A 147 -19.65 9.92 -13.68
CA MET A 147 -18.78 8.86 -13.12
C MET A 147 -18.73 8.72 -11.58
N GLN A 148 -19.33 7.63 -11.10
CA GLN A 148 -19.18 7.10 -9.74
C GLN A 148 -17.71 6.72 -9.50
N ASN A 149 -17.07 7.36 -8.51
CA ASN A 149 -15.75 7.06 -7.93
C ASN A 149 -14.79 6.23 -8.81
N PRO A 150 -14.04 6.86 -9.72
CA PRO A 150 -12.90 6.19 -10.35
C PRO A 150 -11.81 6.07 -9.28
N GLY A 151 -11.62 4.88 -8.71
CA GLY A 151 -10.54 4.49 -7.77
C GLY A 151 -9.79 5.62 -7.03
N LEU A 152 -9.96 5.71 -5.71
CA LEU A 152 -9.41 6.81 -4.94
C LEU A 152 -7.98 6.54 -4.46
N LEU A 153 -7.11 7.55 -4.58
CA LEU A 153 -5.79 7.58 -3.95
C LEU A 153 -5.75 8.68 -2.88
N ALA A 154 -5.32 8.34 -1.66
CA ALA A 154 -5.06 9.29 -0.59
C ALA A 154 -3.62 9.17 -0.06
N ALA A 155 -2.98 10.30 0.22
CA ALA A 155 -1.61 10.37 0.72
C ALA A 155 -1.35 11.70 1.45
N ALA A 156 -0.28 11.73 2.25
CA ALA A 156 0.18 12.96 2.90
C ALA A 156 0.96 13.86 1.91
N PRO A 157 0.92 15.19 2.08
CA PRO A 157 1.73 16.10 1.27
C PRO A 157 3.24 15.86 1.50
N ASP A 158 4.03 16.08 0.46
CA ASP A 158 5.49 16.03 0.55
C ASP A 158 6.06 17.30 1.20
N LEU A 159 7.16 17.15 1.95
CA LEU A 159 7.79 18.27 2.66
C LEU A 159 8.47 19.26 1.71
N GLY A 160 9.02 18.77 0.58
CA GLY A 160 9.76 19.60 -0.37
C GLY A 160 8.85 20.44 -1.25
N TRP A 161 7.85 19.81 -1.86
CA TRP A 161 6.85 20.49 -2.69
C TRP A 161 5.44 20.10 -2.23
N PRO A 162 4.72 20.97 -1.50
CA PRO A 162 3.47 20.59 -0.83
C PRO A 162 2.29 20.29 -1.76
N ASP A 163 2.36 20.67 -3.05
CA ASP A 163 1.37 20.23 -4.05
C ASP A 163 1.64 18.81 -4.59
N CYS A 164 2.75 18.19 -4.20
CA CYS A 164 3.04 16.78 -4.43
C CYS A 164 2.73 15.99 -3.16
N PHE A 165 2.36 14.72 -3.29
CA PHE A 165 2.24 13.82 -2.15
C PHE A 165 3.51 12.99 -1.96
N ASN A 166 3.76 12.60 -0.71
CA ASN A 166 4.80 11.63 -0.38
C ASN A 166 4.26 10.22 -0.64
N SER A 167 4.97 9.43 -1.45
CA SER A 167 4.55 8.06 -1.80
C SER A 167 4.90 6.99 -0.76
N GLY A 168 5.45 7.38 0.39
CA GLY A 168 5.85 6.47 1.47
C GLY A 168 4.66 5.87 2.22
N VAL A 169 3.52 6.56 2.25
CA VAL A 169 2.26 6.04 2.76
C VAL A 169 1.14 6.44 1.80
N LEU A 170 0.44 5.44 1.28
CA LEU A 170 -0.62 5.61 0.28
C LEU A 170 -1.82 4.75 0.69
N VAL A 171 -3.03 5.28 0.54
CA VAL A 171 -4.26 4.49 0.64
C VAL A 171 -4.91 4.44 -0.74
N GLU A 172 -5.14 3.23 -1.22
CA GLU A 172 -5.84 2.95 -2.48
C GLU A 172 -7.22 2.35 -2.17
N ILE A 173 -8.26 2.92 -2.78
CA ILE A 173 -9.61 2.35 -2.79
C ILE A 173 -9.90 1.89 -4.22
N LYS A 174 -10.07 0.58 -4.40
CA LYS A 174 -10.35 -0.04 -5.68
C LYS A 174 -11.87 -0.11 -5.89
N VAL A 175 -12.32 0.27 -7.09
CA VAL A 175 -13.72 0.18 -7.50
C VAL A 175 -13.73 -0.64 -8.79
N TYR A 176 -14.30 -1.84 -8.73
CA TYR A 176 -14.45 -2.75 -9.87
C TYR A 176 -15.91 -2.89 -10.27
#